data_AF-A0A2E7A8J7-F1
#
_entry.id   AF-A0A2E7A8J7-F1
#
_cell.length_a   1.000
_cell.length_b   1.000
_cell.length_c   1.000
_cell.angle_alpha   90.00
_cell.angle_beta   90.00
_cell.angle_gamma   90.00
#
_symmetry.space_group_name_H-M   'P 1'
#
loop_
_entity.id
_entity.type
_entity.pdbx_description
1 polymer ?
#
loop_
_entity_poly.entity_id
_entity_poly.type
_entity_poly.pdbx_seq_one_letter_code
_entity_poly.pdbx_strand_id
1 'polypeptide(L)'
;MKFESVEAKSPNSHFDGGRYSGDGSVSAIESAPSVRFSIVAKVITQVSARCGIEVPGFKSPPRSGDLDRAVRQQSSGSVVAVRIKDRPFEAVIADMIEGVILCNDLPVGKAAKLRNVMWSAVMQSERPSESTPQHKRTAVIHQSIAADNIEAA
;
A
#
# COMPACT_ATOMS: atom_id res chain seq x y z
N MET A 1 55.26 1.38 -17.72
CA MET A 1 54.62 2.18 -16.66
C MET A 1 54.00 1.21 -15.67
N LYS A 2 54.54 1.13 -14.46
CA LYS A 2 54.00 0.39 -13.32
C LYS A 2 52.99 1.30 -12.62
N PHE A 3 51.82 0.78 -12.29
CA PHE A 3 50.92 1.44 -11.33
C PHE A 3 50.86 0.54 -10.11
N GLU A 4 51.42 1.06 -9.02
CA GLU A 4 51.45 0.48 -7.69
C GLU A 4 50.05 0.51 -7.06
N SER A 5 49.71 -0.59 -6.39
CA SER A 5 48.60 -0.67 -5.44
C SER A 5 48.90 0.20 -4.23
N VAL A 6 47.94 1.05 -3.86
CA VAL A 6 47.92 1.69 -2.54
C VAL A 6 46.63 1.25 -1.85
N GLU A 7 46.80 0.32 -0.92
CA GLU A 7 45.83 -0.03 0.10
C GLU A 7 45.96 0.97 1.25
N ALA A 8 44.85 1.58 1.68
CA ALA A 8 44.77 2.17 3.01
C ALA A 8 43.32 2.30 3.51
N LYS A 9 42.99 1.36 4.41
CA LYS A 9 42.53 1.64 5.78
C LYS A 9 41.10 2.19 5.97
N SER A 10 40.18 1.27 6.24
CA SER A 10 38.98 1.54 7.04
C SER A 10 39.35 1.98 8.46
N PRO A 11 38.65 2.96 9.04
CA PRO A 11 38.37 2.99 10.45
C PRO A 11 36.88 2.71 10.67
N ASN A 12 36.62 1.63 11.40
CA ASN A 12 35.35 1.30 12.00
C ASN A 12 35.12 2.24 13.19
N SER A 13 34.01 2.98 13.25
CA SER A 13 33.52 3.50 14.53
C SER A 13 32.06 3.98 14.48
N HIS A 14 31.32 3.45 15.45
CA HIS A 14 30.00 3.85 15.93
C HIS A 14 28.76 3.36 15.16
N PHE A 15 28.39 2.12 15.46
CA PHE A 15 26.99 1.79 15.69
C PHE A 15 26.50 2.58 16.91
N ASP A 16 25.79 3.68 16.69
CA ASP A 16 24.95 4.28 17.71
C ASP A 16 23.52 3.73 17.55
N GLY A 17 23.19 2.80 18.44
CA GLY A 17 21.83 2.31 18.59
C GLY A 17 21.04 3.32 19.42
N GLY A 18 20.11 4.03 18.79
CA GLY A 18 19.28 4.95 19.56
C GLY A 18 18.16 5.63 18.78
N ARG A 19 16.96 5.08 18.93
CA ARG A 19 15.64 5.75 18.82
C ARG A 19 15.07 5.86 17.40
N TYR A 20 14.43 4.77 16.96
CA TYR A 20 13.27 4.87 16.08
C TYR A 20 12.10 5.50 16.85
N SER A 21 12.19 6.80 17.10
CA SER A 21 11.02 7.60 17.45
C SER A 21 10.17 7.67 16.19
N GLY A 22 9.05 6.94 16.21
CA GLY A 22 8.06 6.90 15.13
C GLY A 22 7.46 8.29 14.92
N ASP A 23 8.15 9.10 14.12
CA ASP A 23 7.52 10.13 13.33
C ASP A 23 6.86 9.41 12.16
N GLY A 24 5.53 9.30 12.19
CA GLY A 24 4.72 8.80 11.08
C GLY A 24 4.73 9.80 9.92
N SER A 25 5.93 10.16 9.46
CA SER A 25 6.16 11.10 8.39
C SER A 25 5.61 10.49 7.09
N VAL A 26 4.84 11.30 6.36
CA VAL A 26 4.19 10.90 5.10
C VAL A 26 5.22 10.39 4.08
N SER A 27 6.47 10.84 4.17
CA SER A 27 7.61 10.35 3.37
C SER A 27 7.90 8.85 3.54
N ALA A 28 7.54 8.24 4.68
CA ALA A 28 7.70 6.80 4.89
C ALA A 28 6.68 5.98 4.10
N ILE A 29 5.52 6.56 3.74
CA ILE A 29 4.49 5.89 2.92
C ILE A 29 4.98 5.76 1.48
N GLU A 30 5.72 6.75 0.96
CA GLU A 30 6.34 6.67 -0.37
C GLU A 30 7.33 5.50 -0.46
N SER A 31 8.00 5.18 0.64
CA SER A 31 8.94 4.05 0.76
C SER A 31 8.27 2.71 1.16
N ALA A 32 6.94 2.65 1.27
CA ALA A 32 6.20 1.45 1.67
C ALA A 32 5.22 0.97 0.56
N PRO A 33 5.69 0.20 -0.44
CA PRO A 33 4.89 -0.25 -1.59
C PRO A 33 3.57 -0.94 -1.21
N SER A 34 3.57 -1.70 -0.10
CA SER A 34 2.37 -2.38 0.39
C SER A 34 1.32 -1.40 0.93
N VAL A 35 1.74 -0.30 1.56
CA VAL A 35 0.83 0.74 2.07
C VAL A 35 0.21 1.49 0.90
N ARG A 36 1.03 1.94 -0.06
CA ARG A 36 0.53 2.58 -1.29
C ARG A 36 -0.45 1.67 -2.02
N PHE A 37 -0.12 0.38 -2.18
CA PHE A 37 -1.02 -0.60 -2.78
C PHE A 37 -2.39 -0.66 -2.07
N SER A 38 -2.40 -0.67 -0.74
CA SER A 38 -3.65 -0.70 0.03
C SER A 38 -4.49 0.57 -0.13
N ILE A 39 -3.84 1.74 -0.23
CA ILE A 39 -4.50 3.04 -0.45
C ILE A 39 -5.15 3.06 -1.84
N VAL A 40 -4.39 2.70 -2.88
CA VAL A 40 -4.90 2.61 -4.26
C VAL A 40 -6.07 1.62 -4.35
N ALA A 41 -5.93 0.44 -3.74
CA ALA A 41 -7.00 -0.58 -3.74
C ALA A 41 -8.30 -0.04 -3.12
N LYS A 42 -8.18 0.71 -2.02
CA LYS A 42 -9.32 1.35 -1.36
C LYS A 42 -9.97 2.42 -2.24
N VAL A 43 -9.17 3.27 -2.88
CA VAL A 43 -9.67 4.33 -3.78
C VAL A 43 -10.41 3.71 -4.97
N ILE A 44 -9.82 2.71 -5.62
CA ILE A 44 -10.45 2.00 -6.73
C ILE A 44 -11.75 1.35 -6.28
N THR A 45 -11.76 0.68 -5.12
CA THR A 45 -12.98 0.07 -4.54
C THR A 45 -14.10 1.10 -4.37
N GLN A 46 -13.79 2.27 -3.82
CA GLN A 46 -14.77 3.34 -3.61
C GLN A 46 -15.31 3.90 -4.93
N VAL A 47 -14.43 4.11 -5.93
CA VAL A 47 -14.83 4.58 -7.26
C VAL A 47 -15.69 3.55 -7.97
N SER A 48 -15.31 2.27 -7.95
CA SER A 48 -16.09 1.17 -8.53
C SER A 48 -17.49 1.10 -7.94
N ALA A 49 -17.61 1.13 -6.62
CA ALA A 49 -18.90 1.10 -5.93
C ALA A 49 -19.80 2.27 -6.34
N ARG A 50 -19.26 3.50 -6.40
CA ARG A 50 -19.99 4.69 -6.88
C ARG A 50 -20.43 4.59 -8.34
N CYS A 51 -19.70 3.83 -9.16
CA CYS A 51 -20.02 3.62 -10.57
C CYS A 51 -20.89 2.38 -10.82
N GLY A 52 -21.30 1.65 -9.77
CA GLY A 52 -22.07 0.40 -9.89
C GLY A 52 -21.29 -0.73 -10.56
N ILE A 53 -19.97 -0.80 -10.33
CA ILE A 53 -19.06 -1.81 -10.89
C ILE A 53 -18.74 -2.83 -9.81
N GLU A 54 -18.75 -4.13 -10.16
CA GLU A 54 -18.37 -5.19 -9.23
C GLU A 54 -16.87 -5.06 -8.89
N VAL A 55 -16.55 -5.12 -7.60
CA VAL A 55 -15.19 -4.88 -7.11
C VAL A 55 -14.44 -6.21 -6.95
N PRO A 56 -13.30 -6.41 -7.63
CA PRO A 56 -12.44 -7.55 -7.36
C PRO A 56 -11.75 -7.44 -6.00
N GLY A 57 -11.45 -8.57 -5.39
CA GLY A 57 -10.47 -8.63 -4.32
C GLY A 57 -9.06 -8.34 -4.86
N PHE A 58 -8.38 -7.34 -4.32
CA PHE A 58 -6.99 -7.02 -4.69
C PHE A 58 -5.99 -7.79 -3.82
N LYS A 59 -5.00 -8.44 -4.44
CA LYS A 59 -3.94 -9.20 -3.76
C LYS A 59 -2.55 -8.89 -4.33
N SER A 60 -1.51 -9.21 -3.55
CA SER A 60 -0.11 -9.16 -3.97
C SER A 60 0.71 -10.17 -3.15
N PRO A 61 1.66 -10.92 -3.77
CA PRO A 61 1.92 -11.02 -5.20
C PRO A 61 0.96 -12.03 -5.90
N PRO A 62 1.01 -12.18 -7.23
CA PRO A 62 0.39 -13.30 -7.94
C PRO A 62 0.99 -14.63 -7.46
N ARG A 63 0.19 -15.71 -7.53
CA ARG A 63 0.63 -17.05 -7.09
C ARG A 63 1.78 -17.61 -7.94
N SER A 64 1.84 -17.23 -9.21
CA SER A 64 2.96 -17.51 -10.10
C SER A 64 3.90 -16.30 -10.06
N GLY A 65 5.13 -16.48 -9.56
CA GLY A 65 6.06 -15.38 -9.28
C GLY A 65 6.47 -14.55 -10.49
N ASP A 66 6.36 -15.11 -11.69
CA ASP A 66 6.82 -14.48 -12.94
C ASP A 66 5.76 -13.59 -13.61
N LEU A 67 4.54 -13.54 -13.06
CA LEU A 67 3.45 -12.75 -13.62
C LEU A 67 3.39 -11.35 -13.00
N ASP A 68 3.15 -10.35 -13.84
CA ASP A 68 2.89 -8.97 -13.40
C ASP A 68 1.49 -8.80 -12.83
N ARG A 69 0.50 -9.45 -13.45
CA ARG A 69 -0.91 -9.48 -13.03
C ARG A 69 -1.49 -10.86 -13.26
N ALA A 70 -2.33 -11.32 -12.34
CA ALA A 70 -3.20 -12.47 -12.53
C ALA A 70 -4.64 -12.11 -12.16
N VAL A 71 -5.59 -12.49 -13.01
CA VAL A 71 -7.03 -12.34 -12.77
C VAL A 71 -7.63 -13.72 -12.58
N ARG A 72 -8.49 -13.89 -11.58
CA ARG A 72 -9.20 -15.14 -11.31
C ARG A 72 -10.68 -14.85 -11.11
N GLN A 73 -11.53 -15.59 -11.81
CA GLN A 73 -12.95 -15.65 -11.53
C GLN A 73 -13.25 -16.80 -10.59
N GLN A 74 -14.08 -16.54 -9.58
CA GLN A 74 -14.53 -17.52 -8.58
C GLN A 74 -16.04 -17.37 -8.39
N SER A 75 -16.69 -18.39 -7.82
CA SER A 75 -18.13 -18.34 -7.53
C SER A 75 -18.50 -17.23 -6.55
N SER A 76 -17.57 -16.81 -5.68
CA SER A 76 -17.73 -15.74 -4.70
C SER A 76 -17.31 -14.35 -5.22
N GLY A 77 -16.98 -14.23 -6.50
CA GLY A 77 -16.50 -12.99 -7.12
C GLY A 77 -15.11 -13.11 -7.74
N SER A 78 -14.54 -11.96 -8.08
CA SER A 78 -13.29 -11.87 -8.84
C SER A 78 -12.09 -11.48 -7.98
N VAL A 79 -10.88 -11.90 -8.36
CA VAL A 79 -9.63 -11.54 -7.69
C VAL A 79 -8.61 -11.04 -8.70
N VAL A 80 -8.00 -9.90 -8.41
CA VAL A 80 -6.88 -9.31 -9.18
C VAL A 80 -5.64 -9.33 -8.28
N ALA A 81 -4.65 -10.13 -8.64
CA ALA A 81 -3.35 -10.14 -7.99
C ALA A 81 -2.31 -9.42 -8.83
N VAL A 82 -1.50 -8.54 -8.24
CA VAL A 82 -0.48 -7.75 -8.95
C VAL A 82 0.88 -7.83 -8.26
N ARG A 83 1.95 -7.81 -9.07
CA ARG A 83 3.34 -7.73 -8.57
C ARG A 83 3.68 -6.27 -8.27
N ILE A 84 4.04 -6.00 -7.01
CA ILE A 84 4.37 -4.64 -6.53
C ILE A 84 5.87 -4.39 -6.33
N LYS A 85 6.69 -5.45 -6.39
CA LYS A 85 8.15 -5.37 -6.22
C LYS A 85 8.82 -5.27 -7.58
N ASP A 86 9.91 -4.51 -7.64
CA ASP A 86 10.76 -4.35 -8.82
C ASP A 86 10.00 -3.86 -10.05
N ARG A 87 8.97 -3.02 -9.82
CA ARG A 87 8.13 -2.43 -10.86
C ARG A 87 7.80 -0.97 -10.55
N PRO A 88 7.69 -0.10 -11.57
CA PRO A 88 7.12 1.21 -11.41
C PRO A 88 5.72 1.11 -10.80
N PHE A 89 5.42 1.96 -9.82
CA PHE A 89 4.15 1.86 -9.10
C PHE A 89 2.96 2.25 -9.98
N GLU A 90 3.18 3.09 -10.98
CA GLU A 90 2.21 3.45 -12.01
C GLU A 90 1.76 2.23 -12.84
N ALA A 91 2.67 1.28 -13.08
CA ALA A 91 2.33 0.02 -13.74
C ALA A 91 1.43 -0.86 -12.83
N VAL A 92 1.66 -0.82 -11.51
CA VAL A 92 0.78 -1.49 -10.53
C VAL A 92 -0.62 -0.89 -10.58
N ILE A 93 -0.73 0.45 -10.58
CA ILE A 93 -2.02 1.16 -10.67
C ILE A 93 -2.75 0.78 -11.97
N ALA A 94 -2.05 0.82 -13.11
CA ALA A 94 -2.60 0.42 -14.40
C ALA A 94 -3.12 -1.02 -14.35
N ASP A 95 -2.35 -1.94 -13.78
CA ASP A 95 -2.72 -3.34 -13.69
C ASP A 95 -3.94 -3.58 -12.80
N MET A 96 -4.08 -2.82 -11.71
CA MET A 96 -5.27 -2.87 -10.85
C MET A 96 -6.52 -2.38 -11.59
N ILE A 97 -6.41 -1.27 -12.33
CA ILE A 97 -7.52 -0.70 -13.10
C ILE A 97 -7.94 -1.65 -14.22
N GLU A 98 -7.01 -2.14 -15.03
CA GLU A 98 -7.32 -3.13 -16.08
C GLU A 98 -7.91 -4.41 -15.51
N GLY A 99 -7.47 -4.83 -14.32
CA GLY A 99 -8.08 -5.94 -13.60
C GLY A 99 -9.58 -5.74 -13.37
N VAL A 100 -10.01 -4.55 -12.94
CA VAL A 100 -11.45 -4.24 -12.78
C VAL A 100 -12.18 -4.31 -14.11
N ILE A 101 -11.61 -3.74 -15.18
CA ILE A 101 -12.22 -3.77 -16.51
C ILE A 101 -12.44 -5.21 -16.99
N LEU A 102 -11.41 -6.06 -16.86
CA LEU A 102 -11.45 -7.46 -17.28
C LEU A 102 -12.44 -8.29 -16.47
N CYS A 103 -12.54 -8.06 -15.16
CA CYS A 103 -13.48 -8.78 -14.30
C CYS A 103 -14.96 -8.47 -14.63
N ASN A 104 -15.23 -7.31 -15.21
CA ASN A 104 -16.58 -6.80 -15.45
C ASN A 104 -17.01 -6.80 -16.93
N ASP A 105 -16.16 -7.30 -17.83
CA ASP A 105 -16.40 -7.38 -19.29
C ASP A 105 -17.05 -6.12 -19.89
N LEU A 106 -16.48 -4.96 -19.58
CA LEU A 106 -17.10 -3.67 -19.91
C LEU A 106 -16.95 -3.35 -21.40
N PRO A 107 -18.00 -2.80 -22.06
CA PRO A 107 -17.89 -2.27 -23.41
C PRO A 107 -16.82 -1.19 -23.51
N VAL A 108 -16.11 -1.12 -24.64
CA VAL A 108 -14.94 -0.25 -24.87
C VAL A 108 -15.16 1.20 -24.39
N GLY A 109 -16.30 1.81 -24.72
CA GLY A 109 -16.61 3.18 -24.33
C GLY A 109 -16.80 3.37 -22.82
N LYS A 110 -17.41 2.39 -22.13
CA LYS A 110 -17.58 2.42 -20.66
C LYS A 110 -16.23 2.15 -19.98
N ALA A 111 -15.44 1.23 -20.52
CA ALA A 111 -14.10 0.93 -20.03
C ALA A 111 -13.17 2.15 -20.10
N ALA A 112 -13.17 2.88 -21.23
CA ALA A 112 -12.36 4.10 -21.39
C ALA A 112 -12.73 5.18 -20.36
N LYS A 113 -14.03 5.42 -20.14
CA LYS A 113 -14.50 6.36 -19.11
C LYS A 113 -14.07 5.93 -17.71
N LEU A 114 -14.22 4.65 -17.38
CA LEU A 114 -13.88 4.14 -16.06
C LEU A 114 -12.38 4.23 -15.77
N ARG A 115 -11.51 3.92 -16.75
CA ARG A 115 -10.06 4.13 -16.65
C ARG A 115 -9.72 5.56 -16.25
N ASN A 116 -10.28 6.54 -16.97
CA ASN A 116 -10.02 7.96 -16.70
C ASN A 116 -10.46 8.37 -15.29
N VAL A 117 -11.64 7.93 -14.85
CA VAL A 117 -12.17 8.26 -13.53
C VAL A 117 -11.32 7.63 -12.42
N MET A 118 -10.96 6.35 -12.55
CA MET A 118 -10.13 5.67 -11.55
C MET A 118 -8.72 6.27 -11.48
N TRP A 119 -8.09 6.49 -12.62
CA TRP A 119 -6.75 7.09 -12.68
C TRP A 119 -6.74 8.46 -12.02
N SER A 120 -7.70 9.31 -12.37
CA SER A 120 -7.84 10.65 -11.79
C SER A 120 -8.07 10.60 -10.28
N ALA A 121 -8.86 9.65 -9.78
CA ALA A 121 -9.10 9.49 -8.34
C ALA A 121 -7.83 9.04 -7.59
N VAL A 122 -7.07 8.11 -8.16
CA VAL A 122 -5.81 7.65 -7.57
C VAL A 122 -4.79 8.79 -7.51
N MET A 123 -4.61 9.55 -8.60
CA MET A 123 -3.70 10.69 -8.63
C MET A 123 -4.07 11.79 -7.63
N GLN A 124 -5.37 11.99 -7.37
CA GLN A 124 -5.83 12.93 -6.33
C GLN A 124 -5.53 12.43 -4.91
N SER A 125 -5.57 11.11 -4.69
CA SER A 125 -5.30 10.52 -3.38
C SER A 125 -3.82 10.48 -3.02
N GLU A 126 -2.93 10.46 -4.02
CA GLU A 126 -1.48 10.50 -3.82
C GLU A 126 -0.94 11.93 -3.68
N ARG A 127 -1.75 12.96 -3.98
CA ARG A 127 -1.35 14.34 -3.77
C ARG A 127 -1.25 14.59 -2.25
N PRO A 128 -0.08 15.02 -1.73
CA PRO A 128 0.05 15.35 -0.33
C PRO A 128 -0.99 16.41 0.04
N SER A 129 -1.91 16.04 0.92
CA SER A 129 -2.84 17.01 1.47
C SER A 129 -2.06 17.91 2.43
N GLU A 130 -1.90 19.19 2.12
CA GLU A 130 -1.56 20.25 3.10
C GLU A 130 -2.72 20.45 4.09
N SER A 131 -3.20 19.37 4.70
CA SER A 131 -4.25 19.39 5.71
C SER A 131 -3.62 18.99 7.04
N THR A 132 -3.59 19.94 7.97
CA THR A 132 -3.24 19.73 9.38
C THR A 132 -3.90 18.47 9.92
N PRO A 133 -3.16 17.56 10.58
CA PRO A 133 -3.69 16.29 11.02
C PRO A 133 -4.71 16.50 12.14
N GLN A 134 -6.00 16.39 11.83
CA GLN A 134 -7.05 16.22 12.85
C GLN A 134 -7.03 14.75 13.30
N HIS A 135 -5.97 14.37 14.01
CA HIS A 135 -5.78 13.01 14.50
C HIS A 135 -6.72 12.77 15.70
N LYS A 136 -7.81 12.03 15.51
CA LYS A 136 -8.56 11.46 16.64
C LYS A 136 -7.66 10.42 17.30
N ARG A 137 -6.98 10.81 18.39
CA ARG A 137 -6.21 9.88 19.23
C ARG A 137 -7.15 8.78 19.74
N THR A 138 -6.96 7.56 19.27
CA THR A 138 -7.47 6.38 19.97
C THR A 138 -6.62 6.18 21.20
N ALA A 139 -7.13 6.56 22.37
CA ALA A 139 -6.47 6.28 23.64
C ALA A 139 -6.78 4.83 24.05
N VAL A 140 -5.74 4.04 24.30
CA VAL A 140 -5.87 2.75 24.99
C VAL A 140 -5.97 3.04 26.48
N ILE A 141 -7.14 2.81 27.08
CA ILE A 141 -7.34 2.97 28.52
C ILE A 141 -6.96 1.65 29.20
N HIS A 142 -5.84 1.64 29.93
CA HIS A 142 -5.49 0.52 30.80
C HIS A 142 -6.13 0.76 32.18
N GLN A 143 -7.27 0.13 32.45
CA GLN A 143 -7.83 0.11 33.80
C GLN A 143 -7.04 -0.90 34.63
N SER A 144 -6.12 -0.39 35.46
CA SER A 144 -5.49 -1.20 36.51
C SER A 144 -6.55 -1.46 37.59
N ILE A 145 -7.04 -2.69 37.67
CA ILE A 145 -7.85 -3.15 38.80
C ILE A 145 -6.88 -3.26 39.98
N ALA A 146 -6.98 -2.33 40.93
CA ALA A 146 -6.26 -2.42 42.19
C ALA A 146 -6.77 -3.65 42.94
N ALA A 147 -5.85 -4.56 43.25
CA ALA A 147 -6.12 -5.79 43.96
C ALA A 147 -6.68 -5.51 45.35
N ASP A 148 -7.68 -6.31 45.72
CA ASP A 148 -8.18 -6.47 47.08
C ASP A 148 -7.02 -6.67 48.06
N ASN A 149 -6.88 -5.75 49.02
CA ASN A 149 -6.18 -6.05 50.25
C ASN A 149 -7.13 -6.86 51.14
N ILE A 150 -7.11 -8.17 50.94
CA ILE A 150 -7.43 -9.12 52.00
C ILE A 150 -6.31 -9.01 53.03
N GLU A 151 -6.60 -8.49 54.21
CA GLU A 151 -5.77 -8.78 55.38
C GLU A 151 -6.68 -9.07 56.57
N ALA A 152 -6.53 -10.30 57.05
CA ALA A 152 -7.15 -10.86 58.23
C ALA A 152 -6.32 -10.50 59.47
N ALA A 153 -6.97 -10.01 60.53
CA ALA A 153 -6.65 -10.26 61.94
C ALA A 153 -7.76 -9.69 62.82
#